data_AF-A0A6N2Y932-F1
#
_entry.id   AF-A0A6N2Y932-F1
#
_cell.length_a   1.000
_cell.length_b   1.000
_cell.length_c   1.000
_cell.angle_alpha   90.00
_cell.angle_beta   90.00
_cell.angle_gamma   90.00
#
_symmetry.space_group_name_H-M   'P 1'
#
loop_
_entity.id
_entity.type
_entity.pdbx_description
1 polymer ?
#
loop_
_entity_poly.entity_id
_entity_poly.type
_entity_poly.pdbx_seq_one_letter_code
_entity_poly.pdbx_strand_id
1 'polypeptide(L)' 'MKQLACAACGAPMTNDEIAFCLHLHGGTAARFLCVGCMATDFECPPEHLKKKIGLLKNSGCRYFDETYV' A
#
# COMPACT_ATOMS: atom_id res chain seq x y z
N MET A 1 -7.51 2.10 -18.70
CA MET A 1 -6.87 1.47 -17.53
C MET A 1 -6.90 2.50 -16.40
N LYS A 2 -7.64 2.26 -15.31
CA LYS A 2 -7.68 3.19 -14.17
C LYS A 2 -6.51 2.85 -13.26
N GLN A 3 -5.42 3.59 -13.35
CA GLN A 3 -4.34 3.52 -12.36
C GLN A 3 -4.76 4.32 -11.13
N LEU A 4 -4.66 3.71 -9.94
CA LEU A 4 -4.80 4.44 -8.70
C LEU A 4 -3.56 5.32 -8.49
N ALA A 5 -3.76 6.55 -8.04
CA ALA A 5 -2.67 7.48 -7.75
C ALA A 5 -2.61 7.78 -6.26
N CYS A 6 -1.40 8.00 -5.75
CA CYS A 6 -1.17 8.40 -4.37
C CYS A 6 -1.89 9.73 -4.09
N ALA A 7 -2.69 9.77 -3.04
CA ALA A 7 -3.43 10.96 -2.64
C ALA A 7 -2.54 12.12 -2.18
N ALA A 8 -1.27 11.85 -1.82
CA ALA A 8 -0.32 12.86 -1.37
C ALA A 8 0.59 13.39 -2.49
N CYS A 9 1.14 12.52 -3.34
CA CYS A 9 2.12 12.92 -4.36
C CYS A 9 1.67 12.71 -5.80
N GLY A 10 0.51 12.07 -6.03
CA GLY A 10 0.01 11.78 -7.38
C GLY A 10 0.76 10.67 -8.13
N ALA A 11 1.76 10.03 -7.51
CA ALA A 11 2.49 8.93 -8.13
C ALA A 11 1.57 7.73 -8.42
N PRO A 12 1.76 7.01 -9.54
CA PRO A 12 1.01 5.80 -9.82
C PRO A 12 1.30 4.75 -8.74
N MET A 13 0.23 4.12 -8.24
CA MET A 13 0.32 3.10 -7.20
C MET A 13 0.30 1.70 -7.79
N THR A 14 1.05 0.83 -7.14
CA THR A 14 1.08 -0.60 -7.42
C THR A 14 -0.02 -1.33 -6.65
N ASN A 15 -0.41 -2.52 -7.12
CA ASN A 15 -1.36 -3.37 -6.43
C ASN A 15 -0.94 -3.66 -4.98
N ASP A 16 0.36 -3.87 -4.76
CA ASP A 16 0.94 -4.12 -3.44
C ASP A 16 0.73 -2.94 -2.47
N GLU A 17 0.88 -1.70 -2.96
CA GLU A 17 0.64 -0.50 -2.15
C GLU A 17 -0.83 -0.35 -1.79
N ILE A 18 -1.73 -0.65 -2.73
CA ILE A 18 -3.17 -0.58 -2.51
C ILE A 18 -3.60 -1.63 -1.49
N ALA A 19 -3.15 -2.88 -1.67
CA ALA A 19 -3.39 -3.97 -0.73
C ALA A 19 -2.87 -3.64 0.68
N PHE A 20 -1.70 -3.01 0.76
CA PHE A 20 -1.13 -2.58 2.04
C PHE A 20 -1.96 -1.46 2.70
N CYS A 21 -2.40 -0.45 1.96
CA CYS A 21 -3.33 0.57 2.47
C CYS A 21 -4.64 -0.05 2.96
N LEU A 22 -5.21 -1.00 2.22
CA LEU A 22 -6.42 -1.71 2.65
C LEU A 22 -6.17 -2.52 3.91
N HIS A 23 -5.03 -3.21 4.00
CA HIS A 23 -4.66 -3.95 5.20
C HIS A 23 -4.53 -3.03 6.43
N LEU A 24 -3.91 -1.85 6.27
CA LEU A 24 -3.78 -0.86 7.35
C LEU A 24 -5.13 -0.28 7.79
N HIS A 25 -6.06 -0.08 6.86
CA HIS A 25 -7.38 0.52 7.12
C HIS A 25 -8.52 -0.52 7.21
N GLY A 26 -8.21 -1.80 7.38
CA GLY A 26 -9.20 -2.87 7.55
C GLY A 26 -10.20 -3.00 6.40
N GLY A 27 -9.77 -2.75 5.16
CA GLY A 27 -10.61 -2.83 3.95
C GLY A 27 -11.34 -1.55 3.58
N THR A 28 -11.19 -0.46 4.34
CA THR A 28 -11.80 0.84 4.05
C THR A 28 -10.77 1.97 4.04
N ALA A 29 -9.88 1.95 3.05
CA ALA A 29 -8.93 3.05 2.86
C ALA A 29 -9.63 4.25 2.20
N ALA A 30 -9.84 5.33 2.96
CA ALA A 30 -10.38 6.58 2.43
C ALA A 30 -9.39 7.29 1.48
N ARG A 31 -8.10 7.06 1.68
CA ARG A 31 -7.00 7.59 0.88
C ARG A 31 -5.93 6.53 0.73
N PHE A 32 -5.37 6.45 -0.46
CA PHE A 32 -4.26 5.55 -0.76
C PHE A 32 -2.98 6.35 -0.87
N LEU A 33 -1.95 5.89 -0.18
CA LEU A 33 -0.64 6.52 -0.15
C LEU A 33 0.39 5.53 -0.68
N CYS A 34 1.32 5.99 -1.51
CA CYS A 34 2.45 5.16 -1.93
C CYS A 34 3.36 4.87 -0.73
N VAL A 35 4.22 3.85 -0.84
CA VAL A 35 5.13 3.47 0.27
C VAL A 35 5.96 4.66 0.76
N GLY A 36 6.40 5.53 -0.16
CA GLY A 36 7.18 6.71 0.20
C GLY A 36 6.39 7.68 1.08
N CYS A 37 5.17 8.03 0.69
CA CYS A 37 4.31 8.93 1.47
C CYS A 37 3.88 8.30 2.79
N MET A 38 3.58 7.00 2.81
CA MET A 38 3.31 6.28 4.07
C MET A 38 4.53 6.28 4.99
N ALA A 39 5.73 6.09 4.45
CA ALA A 39 6.96 6.10 5.23
C ALA A 39 7.18 7.47 5.90
N THR A 40 6.94 8.55 5.15
CA THR A 40 6.98 9.92 5.69
C THR A 40 5.90 10.14 6.76
N ASP A 41 4.66 9.71 6.52
CA ASP A 41 3.55 9.87 7.46
C ASP A 41 3.76 9.09 8.77
N PHE A 42 4.32 7.89 8.68
CA PHE A 42 4.67 7.05 9.83
C PHE A 42 6.04 7.37 10.44
N GLU A 43 6.74 8.40 9.93
CA GLU A 43 8.11 8.75 10.33
C GLU A 43 9.06 7.55 10.38
N CYS A 44 8.91 6.63 9.42
CA CYS A 44 9.64 5.37 9.38
C CYS A 44 10.40 5.19 8.07
N PRO A 45 11.49 4.40 8.04
CA PRO A 45 12.17 4.10 6.79
C PRO A 45 11.25 3.37 5.79
N PRO A 46 11.23 3.74 4.50
CA PRO A 46 10.41 3.08 3.49
C PRO A 46 10.73 1.58 3.35
N GLU A 47 11.96 1.19 3.67
CA GLU A 47 12.38 -0.21 3.69
C GLU A 47 11.65 -1.06 4.74
N HIS A 48 11.19 -0.46 5.85
CA HIS A 48 10.37 -1.18 6.84
C HIS A 48 9.00 -1.53 6.27
N LEU A 49 8.38 -0.59 5.55
CA LEU A 49 7.10 -0.82 4.90
C LEU A 49 7.24 -1.85 3.76
N LYS A 50 8.29 -1.75 2.93
CA LYS A 50 8.57 -2.75 1.88
C LYS A 50 8.78 -4.15 2.45
N LYS A 51 9.55 -4.28 3.55
CA LYS A 51 9.70 -5.56 4.26
C LYS A 51 8.36 -6.08 4.76
N LYS A 52 7.54 -5.21 5.35
CA LYS A 52 6.21 -5.59 5.85
C LYS A 52 5.28 -6.05 4.72
N ILE A 53 5.29 -5.37 3.58
CA ILE A 53 4.59 -5.79 2.36
C ILE A 53 5.05 -7.18 1.93
N GLY A 54 6.37 -7.42 1.85
CA GLY A 54 6.91 -8.74 1.48
C GLY A 54 6.49 -9.85 2.46
N LEU A 55 6.49 -9.55 3.77
CA LEU A 55 6.01 -10.49 4.79
C LEU A 55 4.52 -10.78 4.65
N LEU A 56 3.69 -9.76 4.40
CA LEU A 56 2.25 -9.91 4.21
C LEU A 56 1.93 -10.76 2.97
N LYS A 57 2.65 -10.53 1.86
CA LYS A 57 2.55 -11.35 0.65
C LYS A 57 2.92 -12.81 0.94
N ASN A 58 4.06 -13.05 1.61
CA ASN A 58 4.49 -14.40 1.95
C ASN A 58 3.58 -15.09 2.96
N SER A 59 2.88 -14.33 3.80
CA SER A 59 1.94 -14.87 4.80
C SER A 59 0.58 -15.29 4.23
N GLY A 60 0.32 -15.04 2.93
CA GLY A 60 -0.99 -15.32 2.32
C GLY A 60 -2.05 -14.32 2.75
N CYS A 61 -1.69 -13.04 2.89
CA CYS A 61 -2.67 -12.01 3.23
C CYS A 61 -3.65 -11.81 2.08
N ARG A 62 -4.93 -12.09 2.32
CA ARG A 62 -6.02 -12.00 1.33
C ARG A 62 -6.01 -10.72 0.50
N TYR A 63 -5.67 -9.57 1.09
CA TYR A 63 -5.64 -8.30 0.36
C TYR A 63 -4.62 -8.30 -0.79
N PHE A 64 -3.51 -9.04 -0.66
CA PHE A 64 -2.47 -9.15 -1.68
C PHE A 64 -2.77 -10.21 -2.75
N ASP A 65 -3.75 -11.08 -2.51
CA ASP A 65 -4.24 -12.05 -3.50
C ASP A 65 -5.27 -11.43 -4.44
N GLU A 66 -5.86 -10.29 -4.06
CA GLU A 66 -6.81 -9.52 -4.87
C GLU A 66 -6.08 -8.50 -5.77
N THR A 67 -6.63 -8.25 -6.96
CA THR A 67 -6.11 -7.24 -7.91
C THR A 67 -7.05 -6.05 -7.97
N TYR A 68 -6.53 -4.85 -7.70
CA TYR A 68 -7.30 -3.61 -7.63
C TYR A 68 -7.06 -2.66 -8.82
N VAL A 69 -6.01 -2.88 -9.62
CA VAL A 69 -5.59 -2.04 -10.77
C VAL A 69 -5.19 -2.85 -11.98
#